data_AF-A0A7L4DV15-F1
#
_entry.id   AF-A0A7L4DV15-F1
#
_cell.length_a   1.000
_cell.length_b   1.000
_cell.length_c   1.000
_cell.angle_alpha   90.00
_cell.angle_beta   90.00
_cell.angle_gamma   90.00
#
_symmetry.space_group_name_H-M   'P 1'
#
loop_
_entity.id
_entity.type
_entity.pdbx_description
1 polymer ?
#
loop_
_entity_poly.entity_id
_entity_poly.type
_entity_poly.pdbx_seq_one_letter_code
_entity_poly.pdbx_strand_id
1 'polypeptide(L)'
;NNIEEIRGLEKCHSLTYLSLSHNRLAAITGLENLPIRTLNLSSNQIEKITGLDRLKSLQKLDLSSNKIASLEGLEEHDALETINLENNQIAELHELEWIEDLPLLRVLNLLKNPLQEQRDYWLVAIFTLLQLTELDLKMISVEEKVAAVNKYDPPPEVVAAKDHMTHIMYSMLQPQRIFDSTLPSLDAPYPMLVLAGPVACGKRELTHKICRQFNNFFRYGPCHTTRAAYFGEENRLDYYFVSQEAFDKMVNAGKFIATYKYSGYCYGLGRDTVESIAREGLATCVHLEIEGVRSLKNTYFKPRYILLVPMNKEKYEGHLRRKGLFSRPEIEEAVSRVDTYIKISQDVPGYFDAVVNTDELDEAFTDLNFLVKAYLGL
;
A
#
# COMPACT_ATOMS: atom_id res chain seq x y z
N ASN A 1 -48.04 12.66 9.50
CA ASN A 1 -49.25 12.71 8.63
C ASN A 1 -49.76 11.33 8.21
N ASN A 2 -49.25 10.22 8.77
CA ASN A 2 -49.62 8.85 8.35
C ASN A 2 -49.49 8.60 6.83
N ILE A 3 -48.58 9.31 6.16
CA ILE A 3 -48.35 9.14 4.72
C ILE A 3 -47.69 7.78 4.51
N GLU A 4 -48.29 6.95 3.67
CA GLU A 4 -47.78 5.62 3.29
C GLU A 4 -47.10 5.63 1.92
N GLU A 5 -47.45 6.59 1.06
CA GLU A 5 -46.90 6.72 -0.28
C GLU A 5 -46.75 8.21 -0.66
N ILE A 6 -45.67 8.54 -1.37
CA ILE A 6 -45.39 9.89 -1.87
C ILE A 6 -46.00 10.01 -3.27
N ARG A 7 -46.99 10.89 -3.44
CA ARG A 7 -47.64 11.17 -4.74
C ARG A 7 -47.94 12.65 -4.89
N GLY A 8 -48.05 13.12 -6.14
CA GLY A 8 -48.51 14.47 -6.45
C GLY A 8 -47.42 15.56 -6.37
N LEU A 9 -46.15 15.15 -6.23
CA LEU A 9 -45.00 16.06 -6.21
C LEU A 9 -44.33 16.21 -7.59
N GLU A 10 -44.81 15.50 -8.62
CA GLU A 10 -44.09 15.32 -9.89
C GLU A 10 -43.87 16.64 -10.65
N LYS A 11 -44.71 17.66 -10.39
CA LYS A 11 -44.62 18.99 -11.02
C LYS A 11 -43.85 20.02 -10.19
N CYS A 12 -43.33 19.64 -9.02
CA CYS A 12 -42.66 20.54 -8.09
C CYS A 12 -41.17 20.76 -8.45
N HIS A 13 -40.90 21.29 -9.64
CA HIS A 13 -39.56 21.49 -10.20
C HIS A 13 -38.66 22.50 -9.44
N SER A 14 -39.15 23.14 -8.39
CA SER A 14 -38.39 24.06 -7.53
C SER A 14 -38.25 23.54 -6.09
N LEU A 15 -38.68 22.31 -5.82
CA LEU A 15 -38.64 21.74 -4.48
C LEU A 15 -37.23 21.26 -4.13
N THR A 16 -36.49 22.10 -3.41
CA THR A 16 -35.11 21.80 -2.97
C THR A 16 -35.05 21.22 -1.55
N TYR A 17 -36.07 21.46 -0.73
CA TYR A 17 -36.18 20.96 0.64
C TYR A 17 -37.49 20.22 0.80
N LEU A 18 -37.42 18.96 1.24
CA LEU A 18 -38.60 18.15 1.51
C LEU A 18 -38.43 17.43 2.86
N SER A 19 -39.38 17.64 3.76
CA SER A 19 -39.48 16.86 5.00
C SER A 19 -40.76 16.04 4.99
N LEU A 20 -40.57 14.73 5.11
CA LEU A 20 -41.60 13.69 5.24
C LEU A 20 -41.36 12.88 6.52
N SER A 21 -40.72 13.48 7.52
CA SER A 21 -40.47 12.86 8.82
C SER A 21 -41.77 12.47 9.53
N HIS A 22 -41.73 11.44 10.39
CA HIS A 22 -42.87 10.98 11.20
C HIS A 22 -44.10 10.59 10.36
N ASN A 23 -43.87 9.67 9.41
CA ASN A 23 -44.91 9.06 8.59
C ASN A 23 -44.81 7.53 8.62
N ARG A 24 -45.41 6.84 7.64
CA ARG A 24 -45.46 5.37 7.56
C ARG A 24 -44.90 4.89 6.22
N LEU A 25 -43.94 5.63 5.66
CA LEU A 25 -43.33 5.29 4.39
C LEU A 25 -42.51 4.01 4.56
N ALA A 26 -42.80 2.99 3.75
CA ALA A 26 -42.01 1.76 3.68
C ALA A 26 -41.00 1.78 2.51
N ALA A 27 -41.23 2.64 1.52
CA ALA A 27 -40.39 2.79 0.34
C ALA A 27 -40.26 4.27 -0.05
N ILE A 28 -39.14 4.62 -0.68
CA ILE A 28 -38.89 5.97 -1.20
C ILE A 28 -39.21 5.95 -2.70
N THR A 29 -40.44 6.32 -3.04
CA THR A 29 -40.92 6.39 -4.43
C THR A 29 -41.50 7.78 -4.72
N GLY A 30 -41.75 8.12 -5.98
CA GLY A 30 -42.44 9.37 -6.33
C GLY A 30 -41.62 10.65 -6.12
N LEU A 31 -40.32 10.54 -5.84
CA LEU A 31 -39.36 11.65 -5.78
C LEU A 31 -38.55 11.80 -7.08
N GLU A 32 -38.82 10.94 -8.06
CA GLU A 32 -38.12 10.90 -9.33
C GLU A 32 -38.16 12.27 -10.03
N ASN A 33 -37.01 12.75 -10.48
CA ASN A 33 -36.84 14.01 -11.24
C ASN A 33 -37.05 15.31 -10.44
N LEU A 34 -37.09 15.25 -9.10
CA LEU A 34 -37.13 16.47 -8.26
C LEU A 34 -35.71 16.95 -7.91
N PRO A 35 -35.42 18.26 -7.96
CA PRO A 35 -34.10 18.81 -7.64
C PRO A 35 -33.90 18.96 -6.13
N ILE A 36 -34.18 17.90 -5.37
CA ILE A 36 -34.10 17.90 -3.91
C ILE A 36 -32.62 17.98 -3.51
N ARG A 37 -32.32 18.89 -2.59
CA ARG A 37 -31.01 19.05 -1.94
C ARG A 37 -31.02 18.61 -0.49
N THR A 38 -32.15 18.73 0.18
CA THR A 38 -32.31 18.30 1.57
C THR A 38 -33.58 17.47 1.69
N LEU A 39 -33.40 16.21 2.09
CA LEU A 39 -34.47 15.24 2.26
C LEU A 39 -34.47 14.72 3.68
N ASN A 40 -35.58 14.93 4.40
CA ASN A 40 -35.78 14.36 5.72
C ASN A 40 -36.88 13.29 5.66
N LEU A 41 -36.49 12.04 5.88
CA LEU A 41 -37.32 10.83 5.91
C LEU A 41 -37.25 10.14 7.27
N SER A 42 -36.84 10.86 8.32
CA SER A 42 -36.69 10.28 9.66
C SER A 42 -38.02 9.79 10.25
N SER A 43 -37.95 8.80 11.14
CA SER A 43 -39.13 8.21 11.79
C SER A 43 -40.18 7.71 10.78
N ASN A 44 -39.75 6.83 9.88
CA ASN A 44 -40.59 6.10 8.92
C ASN A 44 -40.38 4.58 9.11
N GLN A 45 -40.76 3.77 8.13
CA GLN A 45 -40.64 2.30 8.15
C GLN A 45 -39.78 1.78 6.98
N ILE A 46 -38.82 2.59 6.54
CA ILE A 46 -37.98 2.26 5.38
C ILE A 46 -36.99 1.16 5.77
N GLU A 47 -36.95 0.08 4.99
CA GLU A 47 -36.04 -1.06 5.20
C GLU A 47 -34.86 -1.07 4.22
N LYS A 48 -35.06 -0.48 3.03
CA LYS A 48 -34.04 -0.41 1.97
C LYS A 48 -33.98 0.98 1.39
N ILE A 49 -32.78 1.43 1.05
CA ILE A 49 -32.55 2.71 0.39
C ILE A 49 -32.67 2.46 -1.11
N THR A 50 -33.86 2.67 -1.67
CA THR A 50 -34.10 2.56 -3.12
C THR A 50 -34.84 3.78 -3.61
N GLY A 51 -34.77 4.10 -4.90
CA GLY A 51 -35.49 5.25 -5.48
C GLY A 51 -34.88 6.62 -5.16
N LEU A 52 -33.65 6.65 -4.65
CA LEU A 52 -32.84 7.86 -4.54
C LEU A 52 -31.96 8.12 -5.77
N ASP A 53 -31.74 7.12 -6.64
CA ASP A 53 -30.78 7.12 -7.75
C ASP A 53 -30.80 8.38 -8.64
N ARG A 54 -31.99 8.96 -8.85
CA ARG A 54 -32.18 10.15 -9.69
C ARG A 54 -31.95 11.48 -8.96
N LEU A 55 -31.85 11.48 -7.64
CA LEU A 55 -31.67 12.68 -6.80
C LEU A 55 -30.20 13.09 -6.72
N LYS A 56 -29.55 13.26 -7.87
CA LYS A 56 -28.12 13.59 -7.97
C LYS A 56 -27.74 14.95 -7.37
N SER A 57 -28.71 15.81 -7.04
CA SER A 57 -28.51 17.09 -6.34
C SER A 57 -28.59 16.99 -4.82
N LEU A 58 -28.81 15.79 -4.26
CA LEU A 58 -29.02 15.59 -2.84
C LEU A 58 -27.74 15.86 -2.04
N GLN A 59 -27.82 16.78 -1.08
CA GLN A 59 -26.70 17.20 -0.23
C GLN A 59 -26.86 16.73 1.22
N LYS A 60 -28.11 16.68 1.71
CA LYS A 60 -28.41 16.31 3.10
C LYS A 60 -29.54 15.30 3.12
N LEU A 61 -29.28 14.16 3.74
CA LEU A 61 -30.22 13.06 3.87
C LEU A 61 -30.36 12.64 5.33
N ASP A 62 -31.59 12.70 5.84
CA ASP A 62 -31.92 12.18 7.16
C ASP A 62 -32.84 10.96 7.02
N LEU A 63 -32.29 9.80 7.36
CA LEU A 63 -32.95 8.50 7.39
C LEU A 63 -32.99 7.92 8.81
N SER A 64 -32.81 8.75 9.83
CA SER A 64 -32.79 8.29 11.22
C SER A 64 -34.12 7.66 11.66
N SER A 65 -34.06 6.72 12.60
CA SER A 65 -35.24 5.99 13.10
C SER A 65 -36.05 5.32 12.00
N ASN A 66 -35.38 4.51 11.19
CA ASN A 66 -35.98 3.62 10.20
C ASN A 66 -35.56 2.16 10.52
N LYS A 67 -35.65 1.26 9.54
CA LYS A 67 -35.28 -0.16 9.67
C LYS A 67 -34.21 -0.57 8.65
N ILE A 68 -33.37 0.38 8.26
CA ILE A 68 -32.37 0.17 7.21
C ILE A 68 -31.27 -0.75 7.76
N ALA A 69 -31.00 -1.84 7.05
CA ALA A 69 -29.92 -2.77 7.41
C ALA A 69 -28.68 -2.63 6.53
N SER A 70 -28.81 -2.02 5.35
CA SER A 70 -27.74 -1.86 4.36
C SER A 70 -27.71 -0.46 3.78
N LEU A 71 -26.50 0.01 3.44
CA LEU A 71 -26.28 1.31 2.80
C LEU A 71 -26.32 1.23 1.26
N GLU A 72 -26.54 0.05 0.69
CA GLU A 72 -26.79 -0.16 -0.74
C GLU A 72 -27.89 0.80 -1.23
N GLY A 73 -27.65 1.46 -2.36
CA GLY A 73 -28.51 2.49 -2.96
C GLY A 73 -28.14 3.94 -2.63
N LEU A 74 -27.08 4.16 -1.84
CA LEU A 74 -26.47 5.49 -1.62
C LEU A 74 -25.28 5.77 -2.54
N GLU A 75 -24.87 4.81 -3.36
CA GLU A 75 -23.76 4.96 -4.30
C GLU A 75 -24.04 6.08 -5.31
N GLU A 76 -22.99 6.64 -5.92
CA GLU A 76 -23.10 7.65 -6.98
C GLU A 76 -23.85 8.95 -6.61
N HIS A 77 -24.01 9.27 -5.32
CA HIS A 77 -24.57 10.53 -4.85
C HIS A 77 -23.45 11.54 -4.58
N ASP A 78 -22.76 11.98 -5.63
CA ASP A 78 -21.54 12.78 -5.54
C ASP A 78 -21.71 14.11 -4.76
N ALA A 79 -22.94 14.63 -4.71
CA ALA A 79 -23.29 15.87 -4.03
C ALA A 79 -23.56 15.71 -2.52
N LEU A 80 -23.59 14.48 -1.99
CA LEU A 80 -24.05 14.19 -0.64
C LEU A 80 -22.98 14.58 0.39
N GLU A 81 -23.32 15.50 1.30
CA GLU A 81 -22.43 16.07 2.30
C GLU A 81 -22.73 15.54 3.71
N THR A 82 -23.99 15.24 4.00
CA THR A 82 -24.46 14.85 5.34
C THR A 82 -25.46 13.71 5.25
N ILE A 83 -25.19 12.64 6.00
CA ILE A 83 -26.07 11.48 6.13
C ILE A 83 -26.34 11.22 7.62
N ASN A 84 -27.61 11.20 8.00
CA ASN A 84 -28.03 10.74 9.31
C ASN A 84 -28.76 9.40 9.19
N LEU A 85 -28.16 8.35 9.75
CA LEU A 85 -28.65 6.98 9.80
C LEU A 85 -28.83 6.51 11.26
N GLU A 86 -28.91 7.43 12.22
CA GLU A 86 -29.12 7.09 13.63
C GLU A 86 -30.33 6.16 13.83
N ASN A 87 -30.21 5.17 14.72
CA ASN A 87 -31.30 4.28 15.10
C ASN A 87 -31.87 3.49 13.90
N ASN A 88 -31.00 2.74 13.24
CA ASN A 88 -31.32 1.80 12.17
C ASN A 88 -30.77 0.40 12.54
N GLN A 89 -30.70 -0.53 11.58
CA GLN A 89 -30.33 -1.94 11.79
C GLN A 89 -29.02 -2.31 11.09
N ILE A 90 -28.14 -1.33 10.85
CA ILE A 90 -26.87 -1.56 10.15
C ILE A 90 -25.91 -2.29 11.10
N ALA A 91 -25.59 -3.54 10.78
CA ALA A 91 -24.90 -4.42 11.71
C ALA A 91 -23.40 -4.59 11.42
N GLU A 92 -23.00 -4.48 10.15
CA GLU A 92 -21.66 -4.86 9.69
C GLU A 92 -20.87 -3.66 9.16
N LEU A 93 -19.55 -3.66 9.38
CA LEU A 93 -18.66 -2.57 8.95
C LEU A 93 -18.47 -2.52 7.42
N HIS A 94 -18.61 -3.64 6.71
CA HIS A 94 -18.52 -3.68 5.25
C HIS A 94 -19.60 -2.83 4.57
N GLU A 95 -20.69 -2.49 5.29
CA GLU A 95 -21.74 -1.63 4.73
C GLU A 95 -21.22 -0.20 4.46
N LEU A 96 -20.11 0.20 5.06
CA LEU A 96 -19.47 1.48 4.78
C LEU A 96 -18.81 1.53 3.40
N GLU A 97 -18.50 0.38 2.79
CA GLU A 97 -17.91 0.29 1.44
C GLU A 97 -18.85 0.88 0.38
N TRP A 98 -20.18 0.77 0.57
CA TRP A 98 -21.16 1.38 -0.35
C TRP A 98 -21.09 2.90 -0.45
N ILE A 99 -20.50 3.57 0.54
CA ILE A 99 -20.39 5.03 0.60
C ILE A 99 -18.94 5.52 0.63
N GLU A 100 -17.96 4.64 0.38
CA GLU A 100 -16.54 5.00 0.41
C GLU A 100 -16.16 6.02 -0.66
N ASP A 101 -16.77 5.88 -1.85
CA ASP A 101 -16.49 6.72 -3.01
C ASP A 101 -17.29 8.04 -3.05
N LEU A 102 -18.06 8.36 -2.01
CA LEU A 102 -18.80 9.64 -1.96
C LEU A 102 -17.83 10.82 -1.70
N PRO A 103 -17.54 11.66 -2.71
CA PRO A 103 -16.41 12.59 -2.68
C PRO A 103 -16.64 13.79 -1.75
N LEU A 104 -17.91 14.16 -1.52
CA LEU A 104 -18.28 15.32 -0.70
C LEU A 104 -18.81 14.94 0.68
N LEU A 105 -18.87 13.66 1.03
CA LEU A 105 -19.40 13.24 2.33
C LEU A 105 -18.49 13.74 3.47
N ARG A 106 -19.04 14.54 4.38
CA ARG A 106 -18.30 15.12 5.52
C ARG A 106 -18.85 14.70 6.87
N VAL A 107 -20.16 14.50 6.97
CA VAL A 107 -20.83 14.24 8.23
C VAL A 107 -21.64 12.95 8.12
N LEU A 108 -21.33 11.98 8.97
CA LEU A 108 -22.06 10.72 9.06
C LEU A 108 -22.47 10.46 10.51
N ASN A 109 -23.74 10.12 10.73
CA ASN A 109 -24.24 9.70 12.03
C ASN A 109 -24.82 8.28 11.93
N LEU A 110 -24.19 7.35 12.63
CA LEU A 110 -24.55 5.94 12.73
C LEU A 110 -24.91 5.54 14.17
N LEU A 111 -25.13 6.52 15.06
CA LEU A 111 -25.52 6.26 16.46
C LEU A 111 -26.68 5.26 16.56
N LYS A 112 -26.66 4.37 17.56
CA LYS A 112 -27.71 3.37 17.79
C LYS A 112 -27.91 2.40 16.63
N ASN A 113 -26.86 2.07 15.89
CA ASN A 113 -26.81 0.93 14.99
C ASN A 113 -25.95 -0.20 15.59
N PRO A 114 -26.27 -1.48 15.35
CA PRO A 114 -25.50 -2.61 15.92
C PRO A 114 -24.00 -2.58 15.57
N LEU A 115 -23.61 -2.01 14.43
CA LEU A 115 -22.19 -1.86 14.04
C LEU A 115 -21.34 -1.10 15.08
N GLN A 116 -21.94 -0.24 15.91
CA GLN A 116 -21.20 0.52 16.93
C GLN A 116 -20.61 -0.37 18.03
N GLU A 117 -21.15 -1.58 18.20
CA GLU A 117 -20.65 -2.56 19.16
C GLU A 117 -19.45 -3.36 18.61
N GLN A 118 -19.17 -3.25 17.31
CA GLN A 118 -18.03 -3.92 16.69
C GLN A 118 -16.69 -3.34 17.19
N ARG A 119 -15.68 -4.21 17.30
CA ARG A 119 -14.33 -3.80 17.72
C ARG A 119 -13.74 -2.87 16.67
N ASP A 120 -13.08 -1.83 17.16
CA ASP A 120 -12.41 -0.82 16.33
C ASP A 120 -13.32 -0.05 15.35
N TYR A 121 -14.66 -0.10 15.51
CA TYR A 121 -15.61 0.61 14.66
C TYR A 121 -15.15 2.03 14.31
N TRP A 122 -14.78 2.82 15.31
CA TRP A 122 -14.33 4.20 15.12
C TRP A 122 -13.16 4.33 14.12
N LEU A 123 -12.12 3.51 14.28
CA LEU A 123 -10.94 3.57 13.42
C LEU A 123 -11.21 2.94 12.04
N VAL A 124 -12.03 1.90 11.96
CA VAL A 124 -12.43 1.30 10.67
C VAL A 124 -13.26 2.31 9.87
N ALA A 125 -14.26 2.95 10.49
CA ALA A 125 -15.09 3.94 9.82
C ALA A 125 -14.27 5.15 9.34
N ILE A 126 -13.33 5.64 10.14
CA ILE A 126 -12.40 6.71 9.73
C ILE A 126 -11.50 6.26 8.57
N PHE A 127 -11.02 5.01 8.60
CA PHE A 127 -10.15 4.46 7.56
C PHE A 127 -10.89 4.24 6.24
N THR A 128 -12.10 3.67 6.28
CA THR A 128 -12.93 3.46 5.09
C THR A 128 -13.40 4.80 4.52
N LEU A 129 -13.74 5.76 5.38
CA LEU A 129 -14.31 7.06 4.98
C LEU A 129 -13.38 8.22 5.34
N LEU A 130 -12.18 8.25 4.74
CA LEU A 130 -11.13 9.26 5.02
C LEU A 130 -11.61 10.70 4.79
N GLN A 131 -12.63 10.91 3.97
CA GLN A 131 -13.26 12.20 3.67
C GLN A 131 -14.05 12.79 4.84
N LEU A 132 -14.49 11.99 5.82
CA LEU A 132 -15.31 12.46 6.93
C LEU A 132 -14.57 13.48 7.80
N THR A 133 -15.31 14.49 8.26
CA THR A 133 -14.87 15.45 9.28
C THR A 133 -15.58 15.24 10.60
N GLU A 134 -16.76 14.63 10.58
CA GLU A 134 -17.56 14.32 11.75
C GLU A 134 -18.18 12.92 11.61
N LEU A 135 -18.05 12.12 12.66
CA LEU A 135 -18.67 10.80 12.80
C LEU A 135 -19.38 10.73 14.15
N ASP A 136 -20.64 10.28 14.16
CA ASP A 136 -21.44 10.10 15.39
C ASP A 136 -21.46 11.33 16.28
N LEU A 137 -21.64 12.51 15.66
CA LEU A 137 -21.70 13.81 16.32
C LEU A 137 -20.38 14.24 16.99
N LYS A 138 -19.26 13.61 16.61
CA LYS A 138 -17.91 13.94 17.10
C LYS A 138 -17.01 14.32 15.93
N MET A 139 -16.29 15.42 16.10
CA MET A 139 -15.26 15.84 15.15
C MET A 139 -14.11 14.83 15.13
N ILE A 140 -13.69 14.44 13.92
CA ILE A 140 -12.54 13.57 13.71
C ILE A 140 -11.28 14.43 13.66
N SER A 141 -10.34 14.15 14.55
CA SER A 141 -9.03 14.82 14.56
C SER A 141 -8.09 14.29 13.46
N VAL A 142 -7.08 15.08 13.10
CA VAL A 142 -6.06 14.65 12.12
C VAL A 142 -5.26 13.46 12.66
N GLU A 143 -4.99 13.46 13.96
CA GLU A 143 -4.27 12.40 14.67
C GLU A 143 -5.02 11.06 14.57
N GLU A 144 -6.34 11.07 14.68
CA GLU A 144 -7.17 9.87 14.52
C GLU A 144 -7.17 9.34 13.08
N LYS A 145 -7.21 10.24 12.08
CA LYS A 145 -7.06 9.84 10.67
C LYS A 145 -5.72 9.18 10.41
N VAL A 146 -4.64 9.77 10.92
CA VAL A 146 -3.28 9.22 10.81
C VAL A 146 -3.18 7.88 11.55
N ALA A 147 -3.80 7.76 12.73
CA ALA A 147 -3.82 6.51 13.48
C ALA A 147 -4.59 5.39 12.75
N ALA A 148 -5.72 5.72 12.13
CA ALA A 148 -6.51 4.78 11.33
C ALA A 148 -5.71 4.28 10.11
N VAL A 149 -5.13 5.19 9.31
CA VAL A 149 -4.26 4.82 8.18
C VAL A 149 -3.07 3.99 8.65
N ASN A 150 -2.36 4.41 9.70
CA ASN A 150 -1.21 3.65 10.23
C ASN A 150 -1.56 2.24 10.76
N LYS A 151 -2.83 2.00 11.11
CA LYS A 151 -3.29 0.72 11.62
C LYS A 151 -3.67 -0.24 10.49
N TYR A 152 -4.33 0.25 9.45
CA TYR A 152 -4.91 -0.59 8.40
C TYR A 152 -4.12 -0.56 7.08
N ASP A 153 -3.51 0.57 6.71
CA ASP A 153 -2.64 0.72 5.54
C ASP A 153 -1.47 1.67 5.83
N PRO A 154 -0.49 1.24 6.66
CA PRO A 154 0.61 2.10 7.07
C PRO A 154 1.46 2.52 5.85
N PRO A 155 1.88 3.79 5.77
CA PRO A 155 2.78 4.25 4.71
C PRO A 155 4.03 3.36 4.63
N PRO A 156 4.54 3.05 3.42
CA PRO A 156 5.68 2.14 3.26
C PRO A 156 6.93 2.54 4.05
N GLU A 157 7.15 3.84 4.23
CA GLU A 157 8.25 4.40 5.03
C GLU A 157 8.08 4.06 6.52
N VAL A 158 6.86 4.08 7.04
CA VAL A 158 6.53 3.68 8.42
C VAL A 158 6.76 2.18 8.60
N VAL A 159 6.37 1.36 7.62
CA VAL A 159 6.63 -0.09 7.63
C VAL A 159 8.14 -0.36 7.68
N ALA A 160 8.91 0.27 6.79
CA ALA A 160 10.35 0.14 6.74
C ALA A 160 11.05 0.60 8.03
N ALA A 161 10.56 1.66 8.68
CA ALA A 161 11.11 2.16 9.94
C ALA A 161 10.81 1.22 11.11
N LYS A 162 9.58 0.67 11.20
CA LYS A 162 9.21 -0.33 12.21
C LYS A 162 10.02 -1.62 12.07
N ASP A 163 10.22 -2.09 10.84
CA ASP A 163 11.08 -3.24 10.55
C ASP A 163 12.52 -2.96 10.98
N HIS A 164 13.06 -1.79 10.63
CA HIS A 164 14.42 -1.42 11.04
C HIS A 164 14.58 -1.35 12.57
N MET A 165 13.62 -0.75 13.28
CA MET A 165 13.59 -0.71 14.75
C MET A 165 13.63 -2.12 15.35
N THR A 166 12.87 -3.05 14.77
CA THR A 166 12.84 -4.46 15.18
C THR A 166 14.22 -5.11 15.03
N HIS A 167 14.91 -4.87 13.91
CA HIS A 167 16.25 -5.43 13.68
C HIS A 167 17.33 -4.79 14.55
N ILE A 168 17.25 -3.49 14.85
CA ILE A 168 18.13 -2.87 15.84
C ILE A 168 17.91 -3.53 17.19
N MET A 169 16.66 -3.63 17.66
CA MET A 169 16.34 -4.22 18.96
C MET A 169 16.89 -5.64 19.06
N TYR A 170 16.55 -6.54 18.12
CA TYR A 170 17.04 -7.92 18.18
C TYR A 170 18.55 -8.03 18.03
N SER A 171 19.19 -7.17 17.22
CA SER A 171 20.65 -7.13 17.10
C SER A 171 21.32 -6.67 18.40
N MET A 172 20.74 -5.74 19.14
CA MET A 172 21.28 -5.25 20.43
C MET A 172 21.16 -6.30 21.54
N LEU A 173 20.18 -7.21 21.44
CA LEU A 173 20.02 -8.34 22.36
C LEU A 173 21.04 -9.46 22.12
N GLN A 174 21.74 -9.47 20.99
CA GLN A 174 22.78 -10.46 20.70
C GLN A 174 24.13 -10.08 21.37
N PRO A 175 25.03 -11.05 21.60
CA PRO A 175 26.38 -10.76 22.06
C PRO A 175 27.08 -9.73 21.16
N GLN A 176 27.64 -8.68 21.77
CA GLN A 176 28.37 -7.67 21.02
C GLN A 176 29.55 -8.30 20.28
N ARG A 177 29.66 -7.98 19.00
CA ARG A 177 30.79 -8.34 18.14
C ARG A 177 31.18 -7.13 17.31
N ILE A 178 32.46 -7.02 17.00
CA ILE A 178 32.96 -6.05 16.04
C ILE A 178 32.54 -6.54 14.65
N PHE A 179 31.90 -5.66 13.88
CA PHE A 179 31.46 -5.97 12.52
C PHE A 179 32.50 -5.48 11.52
N ASP A 180 32.94 -6.37 10.63
CA ASP A 180 33.87 -6.07 9.55
C ASP A 180 33.30 -4.99 8.61
N SER A 181 31.98 -4.98 8.42
CA SER A 181 31.27 -3.95 7.67
C SER A 181 31.23 -2.57 8.36
N THR A 182 31.60 -2.50 9.65
CA THR A 182 31.71 -1.26 10.42
C THR A 182 33.16 -0.85 10.69
N LEU A 183 34.14 -1.64 10.22
CA LEU A 183 35.56 -1.32 10.30
C LEU A 183 36.13 -0.35 9.23
N PRO A 184 35.40 0.24 8.27
CA PRO A 184 36.03 1.21 7.38
C PRO A 184 36.25 2.55 8.11
N SER A 185 37.30 3.28 7.68
CA SER A 185 37.77 4.53 8.30
C SER A 185 36.63 5.51 8.61
N LEU A 186 36.80 6.38 9.63
CA LEU A 186 35.85 7.44 10.02
C LEU A 186 35.23 8.21 8.82
N ASP A 187 35.93 8.29 7.70
CA ASP A 187 35.56 9.06 6.51
C ASP A 187 34.89 8.26 5.38
N ALA A 188 34.82 6.92 5.44
CA ALA A 188 34.27 6.09 4.35
C ALA A 188 33.37 4.95 4.87
N PRO A 189 32.06 4.91 4.51
CA PRO A 189 31.19 3.79 4.86
C PRO A 189 31.56 2.53 4.07
N TYR A 190 31.13 1.37 4.55
CA TYR A 190 31.35 0.10 3.84
C TYR A 190 30.72 0.15 2.44
N PRO A 191 31.49 -0.17 1.38
CA PRO A 191 31.01 -0.07 0.01
C PRO A 191 29.97 -1.16 -0.25
N MET A 192 28.82 -0.73 -0.78
CA MET A 192 27.75 -1.62 -1.19
C MET A 192 27.07 -1.08 -2.46
N LEU A 193 26.76 -1.98 -3.38
CA LEU A 193 26.04 -1.70 -4.62
C LEU A 193 24.68 -2.40 -4.57
N VAL A 194 23.60 -1.65 -4.82
CA VAL A 194 22.23 -2.15 -4.80
C VAL A 194 21.60 -1.90 -6.16
N LEU A 195 21.20 -2.97 -6.85
CA LEU A 195 20.40 -2.89 -8.07
C LEU A 195 18.92 -3.03 -7.71
N ALA A 196 18.13 -1.99 -7.94
CA ALA A 196 16.72 -1.95 -7.60
C ALA A 196 15.84 -1.93 -8.85
N GLY A 197 14.60 -2.42 -8.79
CA GLY A 197 13.70 -2.41 -9.94
C GLY A 197 12.57 -3.44 -9.82
N PRO A 198 11.63 -3.48 -10.78
CA PRO A 198 10.50 -4.40 -10.74
C PRO A 198 10.93 -5.86 -10.96
N VAL A 199 10.01 -6.80 -10.75
CA VAL A 199 10.32 -8.24 -10.86
C VAL A 199 10.74 -8.59 -12.29
N ALA A 200 11.71 -9.49 -12.45
CA ALA A 200 12.17 -9.94 -13.78
C ALA A 200 12.61 -8.82 -14.76
N CYS A 201 13.02 -7.63 -14.30
CA CYS A 201 13.66 -6.62 -15.16
C CYS A 201 15.16 -6.86 -15.43
N GLY A 202 15.68 -8.04 -15.09
CA GLY A 202 17.09 -8.39 -15.30
C GLY A 202 18.02 -8.13 -14.11
N LYS A 203 17.49 -7.75 -12.94
CA LYS A 203 18.32 -7.42 -11.75
C LYS A 203 19.27 -8.54 -11.36
N ARG A 204 18.76 -9.78 -11.33
CA ARG A 204 19.54 -10.98 -10.98
C ARG A 204 20.68 -11.18 -11.96
N GLU A 205 20.34 -11.22 -13.25
CA GLU A 205 21.28 -11.46 -14.34
C GLU A 205 22.38 -10.39 -14.39
N LEU A 206 22.01 -9.11 -14.27
CA LEU A 206 22.95 -7.98 -14.27
C LEU A 206 23.83 -7.97 -13.01
N THR A 207 23.27 -8.27 -11.84
CA THR A 207 24.05 -8.36 -10.59
C THR A 207 25.14 -9.42 -10.68
N HIS A 208 24.82 -10.61 -11.17
CA HIS A 208 25.81 -11.66 -11.36
C HIS A 208 26.84 -11.30 -12.44
N LYS A 209 26.44 -10.69 -13.55
CA LYS A 209 27.38 -10.22 -14.58
C LYS A 209 28.38 -9.19 -14.01
N ILE A 210 27.91 -8.22 -13.22
CA ILE A 210 28.78 -7.23 -12.56
C ILE A 210 29.73 -7.87 -11.57
N CYS A 211 29.25 -8.78 -10.71
CA CYS A 211 30.12 -9.47 -9.75
C CYS A 211 31.18 -10.34 -10.44
N ARG A 212 30.88 -10.92 -11.62
CA ARG A 212 31.86 -11.66 -12.41
C ARG A 212 32.91 -10.75 -13.03
N GLN A 213 32.49 -9.61 -13.59
CA GLN A 213 33.41 -8.68 -14.24
C GLN A 213 34.32 -7.94 -13.23
N PHE A 214 33.78 -7.56 -12.08
CA PHE A 214 34.47 -6.82 -11.03
C PHE A 214 34.70 -7.68 -9.78
N ASN A 215 35.11 -8.93 -9.97
CA ASN A 215 35.27 -9.93 -8.90
C ASN A 215 36.27 -9.54 -7.79
N ASN A 216 37.22 -8.66 -8.11
CA ASN A 216 38.19 -8.11 -7.16
C ASN A 216 37.60 -7.01 -6.26
N PHE A 217 36.42 -6.48 -6.61
CA PHE A 217 35.76 -5.40 -5.88
C PHE A 217 34.45 -5.84 -5.26
N PHE A 218 33.64 -6.64 -5.96
CA PHE A 218 32.29 -6.98 -5.55
C PHE A 218 32.09 -8.49 -5.38
N ARG A 219 31.30 -8.85 -4.37
CA ARG A 219 30.71 -10.19 -4.25
C ARG A 219 29.20 -10.10 -4.12
N TYR A 220 28.51 -11.03 -4.79
CA TYR A 220 27.07 -11.15 -4.68
C TYR A 220 26.66 -11.61 -3.27
N GLY A 221 25.75 -10.87 -2.64
CA GLY A 221 25.17 -11.19 -1.34
C GLY A 221 23.73 -11.71 -1.48
N PRO A 222 23.50 -13.03 -1.58
CA PRO A 222 22.15 -13.57 -1.72
C PRO A 222 21.28 -13.21 -0.50
N CYS A 223 20.09 -12.66 -0.76
CA CYS A 223 19.09 -12.42 0.27
C CYS A 223 18.41 -13.73 0.71
N HIS A 224 17.81 -13.74 1.89
CA HIS A 224 16.92 -14.82 2.33
C HIS A 224 15.52 -14.55 1.82
N THR A 225 14.77 -15.60 1.48
CA THR A 225 13.36 -15.49 1.12
C THR A 225 12.54 -16.68 1.57
N THR A 226 11.25 -16.45 1.87
CA THR A 226 10.26 -17.49 2.14
C THR A 226 9.52 -17.96 0.89
N ARG A 227 9.79 -17.35 -0.27
CA ARG A 227 9.29 -17.79 -1.57
C ARG A 227 9.94 -19.12 -1.97
N ALA A 228 9.21 -19.98 -2.68
CA ALA A 228 9.80 -21.15 -3.32
C ALA A 228 10.70 -20.75 -4.50
N ALA A 229 11.79 -21.48 -4.74
CA ALA A 229 12.69 -21.24 -5.86
C ALA A 229 11.95 -21.37 -7.21
N TYR A 230 12.16 -20.41 -8.11
CA TYR A 230 11.72 -20.53 -9.49
C TYR A 230 12.63 -21.53 -10.25
N PHE A 231 12.15 -22.00 -11.40
CA PHE A 231 12.96 -22.85 -12.27
C PHE A 231 14.27 -22.15 -12.66
N GLY A 232 15.40 -22.80 -12.38
CA GLY A 232 16.74 -22.25 -12.61
C GLY A 232 17.26 -21.32 -11.51
N GLU A 233 16.56 -21.16 -10.38
CA GLU A 233 17.13 -20.59 -9.16
C GLU A 233 17.78 -21.69 -8.30
N GLU A 234 18.95 -21.40 -7.76
CA GLU A 234 19.73 -22.28 -6.92
C GLU A 234 19.90 -21.69 -5.51
N ASN A 235 19.68 -22.54 -4.50
CA ASN A 235 19.83 -22.13 -3.11
C ASN A 235 21.29 -21.75 -2.81
N ARG A 236 21.48 -20.67 -2.04
CA ARG A 236 22.76 -20.05 -1.69
C ARG A 236 23.50 -19.35 -2.85
N LEU A 237 23.03 -19.50 -4.08
CA LEU A 237 23.58 -18.78 -5.24
C LEU A 237 22.71 -17.58 -5.60
N ASP A 238 21.39 -17.75 -5.61
CA ASP A 238 20.45 -16.67 -5.94
C ASP A 238 19.81 -16.09 -4.68
N TYR A 239 19.27 -16.98 -3.85
CA TYR A 239 18.69 -16.67 -2.55
C TYR A 239 18.99 -17.79 -1.56
N TYR A 240 18.88 -17.48 -0.26
CA TYR A 240 18.69 -18.49 0.77
C TYR A 240 17.19 -18.75 0.92
N PHE A 241 16.73 -19.86 0.34
CA PHE A 241 15.32 -20.28 0.44
C PHE A 241 15.09 -20.94 1.80
N VAL A 242 14.21 -20.34 2.62
CA VAL A 242 13.93 -20.77 3.99
C VAL A 242 12.43 -20.86 4.25
N SER A 243 11.99 -21.66 5.23
CA SER A 243 10.58 -21.65 5.64
C SER A 243 10.24 -20.35 6.39
N GLN A 244 8.94 -20.01 6.47
CA GLN A 244 8.48 -18.85 7.26
C GLN A 244 8.92 -18.97 8.73
N GLU A 245 8.77 -20.15 9.33
CA GLU A 245 9.20 -20.41 10.71
C GLU A 245 10.71 -20.20 10.91
N ALA A 246 11.53 -20.61 9.93
CA ALA A 246 12.97 -20.41 9.99
C ALA A 246 13.33 -18.93 9.84
N PHE A 247 12.66 -18.21 8.94
CA PHE A 247 12.81 -16.78 8.75
C PHE A 247 12.49 -16.01 10.04
N ASP A 248 11.37 -16.31 10.69
CA ASP A 248 10.95 -15.67 11.94
C ASP A 248 11.94 -15.94 13.09
N LYS A 249 12.49 -17.16 13.18
CA LYS A 249 13.57 -17.49 14.12
C LYS A 249 14.82 -16.65 13.85
N MET A 250 15.17 -16.42 12.58
CA MET A 250 16.32 -15.58 12.20
C MET A 250 16.10 -14.10 12.54
N VAL A 251 14.88 -13.59 12.37
CA VAL A 251 14.49 -12.22 12.82
C VAL A 251 14.71 -12.09 14.32
N ASN A 252 14.13 -12.99 15.12
CA ASN A 252 14.24 -12.97 16.58
C ASN A 252 15.69 -13.15 17.07
N ALA A 253 16.52 -13.84 16.29
CA ALA A 253 17.95 -14.01 16.57
C ALA A 253 18.82 -12.84 16.07
N GLY A 254 18.23 -11.75 15.59
CA GLY A 254 18.96 -10.55 15.12
C GLY A 254 19.85 -10.81 13.91
N LYS A 255 19.50 -11.78 13.05
CA LYS A 255 20.33 -12.21 11.92
C LYS A 255 20.23 -11.34 10.67
N PHE A 256 19.27 -10.41 10.61
CA PHE A 256 19.07 -9.54 9.46
C PHE A 256 19.61 -8.12 9.71
N ILE A 257 19.98 -7.46 8.60
CA ILE A 257 20.26 -6.02 8.54
C ILE A 257 18.97 -5.27 8.20
N ALA A 258 18.26 -5.79 7.20
CA ALA A 258 17.01 -5.25 6.68
C ALA A 258 16.11 -6.40 6.23
N THR A 259 14.81 -6.28 6.45
CA THR A 259 13.79 -7.17 5.90
C THR A 259 12.70 -6.36 5.21
N TYR A 260 11.94 -7.02 4.36
CA TYR A 260 10.75 -6.47 3.72
C TYR A 260 9.83 -7.61 3.25
N LYS A 261 8.59 -7.27 2.93
CA LYS A 261 7.63 -8.20 2.32
C LYS A 261 7.31 -7.78 0.90
N TYR A 262 7.17 -8.75 0.01
CA TYR A 262 6.79 -8.53 -1.38
C TYR A 262 6.00 -9.73 -1.91
N SER A 263 4.85 -9.48 -2.54
CA SER A 263 3.92 -10.49 -3.05
C SER A 263 3.62 -11.61 -2.03
N GLY A 264 3.41 -11.25 -0.77
CA GLY A 264 3.10 -12.20 0.32
C GLY A 264 4.29 -12.96 0.92
N TYR A 265 5.50 -12.81 0.35
CA TYR A 265 6.71 -13.48 0.85
C TYR A 265 7.61 -12.51 1.61
N CYS A 266 8.37 -13.05 2.57
CA CYS A 266 9.36 -12.30 3.33
C CYS A 266 10.71 -12.37 2.62
N TYR A 267 11.44 -11.27 2.63
CA TYR A 267 12.81 -11.16 2.13
C TYR A 267 13.70 -10.49 3.17
N GLY A 268 14.98 -10.88 3.23
CA GLY A 268 15.90 -10.35 4.23
C GLY A 268 17.36 -10.34 3.81
N LEU A 269 18.04 -9.21 3.99
CA LEU A 269 19.49 -9.10 3.84
C LEU A 269 20.17 -9.62 5.10
N GLY A 270 20.81 -10.78 4.99
CA GLY A 270 21.47 -11.46 6.10
C GLY A 270 22.72 -10.71 6.55
N ARG A 271 22.84 -10.47 7.87
CA ARG A 271 24.01 -9.83 8.46
C ARG A 271 25.26 -10.66 8.26
N ASP A 272 25.19 -11.95 8.57
CA ASP A 272 26.35 -12.85 8.47
C ASP A 272 26.87 -12.95 7.02
N THR A 273 25.99 -12.81 6.00
CA THR A 273 26.36 -12.74 4.58
C THR A 273 27.17 -11.48 4.26
N VAL A 274 26.72 -10.31 4.71
CA VAL A 274 27.43 -9.05 4.50
C VAL A 274 28.77 -9.06 5.23
N GLU A 275 28.80 -9.52 6.49
CA GLU A 275 30.03 -9.62 7.27
C GLU A 275 31.04 -10.61 6.67
N SER A 276 30.60 -11.74 6.09
CA SER A 276 31.52 -12.67 5.43
C SER A 276 32.18 -12.06 4.20
N ILE A 277 31.45 -11.24 3.43
CA ILE A 277 31.97 -10.55 2.26
C ILE A 277 32.96 -9.46 2.68
N ALA A 278 32.60 -8.67 3.69
CA ALA A 278 33.42 -7.60 4.23
C ALA A 278 34.76 -8.11 4.77
N ARG A 279 34.77 -9.26 5.44
CA ARG A 279 35.99 -9.91 5.95
C ARG A 279 36.98 -10.30 4.85
N GLU A 280 36.48 -10.55 3.65
CA GLU A 280 37.31 -10.83 2.47
C GLU A 280 37.83 -9.56 1.79
N GLY A 281 37.50 -8.37 2.33
CA GLY A 281 37.90 -7.07 1.76
C GLY A 281 37.12 -6.68 0.51
N LEU A 282 35.98 -7.33 0.25
CA LEU A 282 35.12 -7.06 -0.91
C LEU A 282 33.91 -6.22 -0.51
N ALA A 283 33.37 -5.48 -1.48
CA ALA A 283 32.09 -4.79 -1.37
C ALA A 283 30.92 -5.75 -1.64
N THR A 284 29.80 -5.53 -0.96
CA THR A 284 28.58 -6.32 -1.21
C THR A 284 27.82 -5.77 -2.41
N CYS A 285 27.44 -6.64 -3.34
CA CYS A 285 26.51 -6.32 -4.41
C CYS A 285 25.22 -7.14 -4.24
N VAL A 286 24.07 -6.48 -4.17
CA VAL A 286 22.76 -7.13 -3.99
C VAL A 286 21.72 -6.52 -4.93
N HIS A 287 20.62 -7.24 -5.15
CA HIS A 287 19.44 -6.66 -5.79
C HIS A 287 18.22 -6.71 -4.87
N LEU A 288 17.41 -5.65 -4.91
CA LEU A 288 16.27 -5.47 -4.01
C LEU A 288 15.05 -4.95 -4.76
N GLU A 289 13.85 -5.20 -4.23
CA GLU A 289 12.64 -4.44 -4.54
C GLU A 289 12.65 -3.09 -3.81
N ILE A 290 11.73 -2.18 -4.15
CA ILE A 290 11.64 -0.85 -3.56
C ILE A 290 11.44 -0.89 -2.04
N GLU A 291 10.71 -1.88 -1.53
CA GLU A 291 10.49 -2.09 -0.10
C GLU A 291 11.80 -2.43 0.61
N GLY A 292 12.64 -3.26 -0.01
CA GLY A 292 13.99 -3.56 0.48
C GLY A 292 14.92 -2.36 0.44
N VAL A 293 14.82 -1.53 -0.60
CA VAL A 293 15.55 -0.25 -0.69
C VAL A 293 15.15 0.68 0.47
N ARG A 294 13.85 0.86 0.73
CA ARG A 294 13.34 1.67 1.84
C ARG A 294 13.87 1.17 3.18
N SER A 295 13.80 -0.15 3.41
CA SER A 295 14.28 -0.79 4.63
C SER A 295 15.79 -0.57 4.82
N LEU A 296 16.59 -0.73 3.75
CA LEU A 296 18.04 -0.54 3.81
C LEU A 296 18.44 0.93 4.01
N LYS A 297 17.70 1.89 3.45
CA LYS A 297 17.95 3.34 3.63
C LYS A 297 17.82 3.81 5.09
N ASN A 298 17.09 3.07 5.93
CA ASN A 298 17.02 3.36 7.37
C ASN A 298 18.27 2.91 8.15
N THR A 299 19.12 2.07 7.55
CA THR A 299 20.33 1.55 8.19
C THR A 299 21.49 2.54 8.10
N TYR A 300 22.61 2.22 8.77
CA TYR A 300 23.84 3.00 8.68
C TYR A 300 24.58 2.83 7.34
N PHE A 301 24.19 1.86 6.51
CA PHE A 301 24.80 1.67 5.19
C PHE A 301 24.42 2.82 4.26
N LYS A 302 25.39 3.24 3.44
CA LYS A 302 25.19 4.23 2.39
C LYS A 302 25.53 3.60 1.04
N PRO A 303 24.78 2.57 0.59
CA PRO A 303 25.07 1.92 -0.67
C PRO A 303 24.79 2.86 -1.83
N ARG A 304 25.37 2.55 -2.99
CA ARG A 304 24.96 3.13 -4.27
C ARG A 304 23.75 2.38 -4.79
N TYR A 305 22.65 3.10 -5.00
CA TYR A 305 21.41 2.56 -5.53
C TYR A 305 21.31 2.86 -7.02
N ILE A 306 21.31 1.81 -7.85
CA ILE A 306 21.06 1.94 -9.29
C ILE A 306 19.68 1.37 -9.58
N LEU A 307 18.84 2.19 -10.19
CA LEU A 307 17.50 1.79 -10.62
C LEU A 307 17.56 1.16 -12.01
N LEU A 308 17.06 -0.07 -12.12
CA LEU A 308 16.91 -0.85 -13.34
C LEU A 308 15.44 -0.86 -13.75
N VAL A 309 15.09 -0.18 -14.82
CA VAL A 309 13.68 0.01 -15.22
C VAL A 309 13.45 -0.34 -16.69
N PRO A 310 12.44 -1.17 -17.00
CA PRO A 310 12.00 -1.38 -18.37
C PRO A 310 11.14 -0.20 -18.82
N MET A 311 11.62 0.58 -19.78
CA MET A 311 10.89 1.76 -20.28
C MET A 311 9.77 1.39 -21.25
N ASN A 312 9.90 0.26 -21.95
CA ASN A 312 8.86 -0.29 -22.81
C ASN A 312 7.98 -1.30 -22.04
N LYS A 313 6.86 -0.80 -21.49
CA LYS A 313 5.92 -1.62 -20.70
C LYS A 313 5.29 -2.76 -21.49
N GLU A 314 4.97 -2.57 -22.77
CA GLU A 314 4.36 -3.62 -23.61
C GLU A 314 5.34 -4.78 -23.82
N LYS A 315 6.59 -4.46 -24.13
CA LYS A 315 7.66 -5.46 -24.29
C LYS A 315 7.91 -6.19 -22.98
N TYR A 316 7.91 -5.47 -21.86
CA TYR A 316 8.10 -5.99 -20.52
C TYR A 316 6.94 -6.92 -20.10
N GLU A 317 5.70 -6.52 -20.30
CA GLU A 317 4.52 -7.35 -20.05
C GLU A 317 4.57 -8.63 -20.90
N GLY A 318 4.88 -8.50 -22.19
CA GLY A 318 5.07 -9.64 -23.08
C GLY A 318 6.20 -10.58 -22.62
N HIS A 319 7.28 -10.03 -22.05
CA HIS A 319 8.37 -10.82 -21.47
C HIS A 319 7.93 -11.60 -20.23
N LEU A 320 7.20 -10.96 -19.31
CA LEU A 320 6.64 -11.62 -18.13
C LEU A 320 5.70 -12.77 -18.51
N ARG A 321 4.80 -12.52 -19.48
CA ARG A 321 3.88 -13.55 -20.02
C ARG A 321 4.65 -14.74 -20.62
N ARG A 322 5.73 -14.48 -21.37
CA ARG A 322 6.57 -15.55 -21.97
C ARG A 322 7.34 -16.37 -20.96
N LYS A 323 7.71 -15.81 -19.79
CA LYS A 323 8.36 -16.58 -18.72
C LYS A 323 7.45 -17.65 -18.12
N GLY A 324 6.12 -17.45 -18.13
CA GLY A 324 5.16 -18.42 -17.61
C GLY A 324 5.26 -18.67 -16.10
N LEU A 325 5.89 -17.75 -15.35
CA LEU A 325 6.13 -17.87 -13.90
C LEU A 325 5.12 -17.07 -13.06
N PHE A 326 4.35 -16.19 -13.68
CA PHE A 326 3.51 -15.19 -13.01
C PHE A 326 2.06 -15.31 -13.48
N SER A 327 1.12 -15.16 -12.55
CA SER A 327 -0.30 -15.03 -12.80
C SER A 327 -0.64 -13.67 -13.44
N ARG A 328 -1.85 -13.53 -14.02
CA ARG A 328 -2.27 -12.27 -14.64
C ARG A 328 -2.24 -11.08 -13.65
N PRO A 329 -2.77 -11.21 -12.41
CA PRO A 329 -2.70 -10.11 -11.44
C PRO A 329 -1.27 -9.72 -11.08
N GLU A 330 -0.35 -10.70 -10.93
CA GLU A 330 1.07 -10.41 -10.64
C GLU A 330 1.76 -9.68 -11.79
N ILE A 331 1.39 -9.98 -13.04
CA ILE A 331 1.91 -9.28 -14.22
C ILE A 331 1.41 -7.83 -14.25
N GLU A 332 0.11 -7.62 -14.02
CA GLU A 332 -0.50 -6.29 -13.97
C GLU A 332 0.11 -5.43 -12.84
N GLU A 333 0.32 -6.04 -11.66
CA GLU A 333 1.01 -5.40 -10.54
C GLU A 333 2.45 -5.04 -10.91
N ALA A 334 3.22 -5.95 -11.52
CA ALA A 334 4.59 -5.72 -11.92
C ALA A 334 4.73 -4.57 -12.94
N VAL A 335 3.82 -4.50 -13.91
CA VAL A 335 3.78 -3.43 -14.92
C VAL A 335 3.39 -2.09 -14.29
N SER A 336 2.37 -2.07 -13.42
CA SER A 336 1.96 -0.88 -12.68
C SER A 336 3.11 -0.33 -11.81
N ARG A 337 3.88 -1.21 -11.17
CA ARG A 337 5.02 -0.82 -10.33
C ARG A 337 6.13 -0.09 -11.10
N VAL A 338 6.24 -0.24 -12.42
CA VAL A 338 7.18 0.54 -13.25
C VAL A 338 6.97 2.03 -13.04
N ASP A 339 5.71 2.48 -13.03
CA ASP A 339 5.37 3.89 -12.78
C ASP A 339 5.75 4.33 -11.37
N THR A 340 5.55 3.46 -10.38
CA THR A 340 5.95 3.73 -8.99
C THR A 340 7.47 3.98 -8.89
N TYR A 341 8.30 3.17 -9.54
CA TYR A 341 9.75 3.38 -9.55
C TYR A 341 10.15 4.69 -10.22
N ILE A 342 9.57 4.99 -11.39
CA ILE A 342 9.86 6.22 -12.14
C ILE A 342 9.45 7.44 -11.32
N LYS A 343 8.24 7.41 -10.75
CA LYS A 343 7.71 8.49 -9.92
C LYS A 343 8.60 8.74 -8.70
N ILE A 344 9.02 7.70 -7.99
CA ILE A 344 9.96 7.85 -6.85
C ILE A 344 11.28 8.49 -7.29
N SER A 345 11.82 8.06 -8.44
CA SER A 345 13.06 8.62 -8.98
C SER A 345 12.95 10.09 -9.39
N GLN A 346 11.76 10.55 -9.78
CA GLN A 346 11.49 11.92 -10.21
C GLN A 346 11.14 12.84 -9.03
N ASP A 347 10.27 12.38 -8.14
CA ASP A 347 9.74 13.15 -7.01
C ASP A 347 10.78 13.35 -5.91
N VAL A 348 11.75 12.43 -5.78
CA VAL A 348 12.80 12.48 -4.75
C VAL A 348 14.19 12.44 -5.40
N PRO A 349 14.76 13.61 -5.76
CA PRO A 349 16.11 13.69 -6.30
C PRO A 349 17.14 13.03 -5.37
N GLY A 350 17.98 12.14 -5.94
CA GLY A 350 18.98 11.39 -5.18
C GLY A 350 18.43 10.15 -4.45
N TYR A 351 17.17 9.78 -4.65
CA TYR A 351 16.65 8.51 -4.14
C TYR A 351 17.39 7.32 -4.74
N PHE A 352 17.66 7.38 -6.05
CA PHE A 352 18.59 6.51 -6.77
C PHE A 352 19.77 7.35 -7.26
N ASP A 353 20.97 6.78 -7.24
CA ASP A 353 22.18 7.43 -7.74
C ASP A 353 22.24 7.44 -9.28
N ALA A 354 21.63 6.45 -9.93
CA ALA A 354 21.53 6.34 -11.39
C ALA A 354 20.31 5.53 -11.81
N VAL A 355 19.90 5.70 -13.07
CA VAL A 355 18.82 4.94 -13.72
C VAL A 355 19.36 4.31 -15.00
N VAL A 356 19.05 3.04 -15.23
CA VAL A 356 19.45 2.27 -16.41
C VAL A 356 18.21 1.64 -17.03
N ASN A 357 18.06 1.83 -18.35
CA ASN A 357 16.99 1.20 -19.12
C ASN A 357 17.30 -0.30 -19.30
N THR A 358 16.34 -1.17 -19.01
CA THR A 358 16.47 -2.62 -19.15
C THR A 358 15.69 -3.22 -20.32
N ASP A 359 15.25 -2.41 -21.28
CA ASP A 359 14.56 -2.89 -22.48
C ASP A 359 15.44 -3.86 -23.28
N GLU A 360 16.74 -3.60 -23.37
CA GLU A 360 17.77 -4.49 -23.92
C GLU A 360 18.85 -4.77 -22.87
N LEU A 361 18.97 -6.02 -22.43
CA LEU A 361 19.83 -6.38 -21.29
C LEU A 361 21.34 -6.19 -21.55
N ASP A 362 21.77 -6.29 -22.81
CA ASP A 362 23.19 -6.11 -23.15
C ASP A 362 23.58 -4.62 -23.21
N GLU A 363 22.68 -3.74 -23.64
CA GLU A 363 22.84 -2.29 -23.53
C GLU A 363 22.81 -1.86 -22.06
N ALA A 364 21.84 -2.36 -21.30
CA ALA A 364 21.74 -2.13 -19.85
C ALA A 364 23.03 -2.52 -19.11
N PHE A 365 23.63 -3.66 -19.49
CA PHE A 365 24.89 -4.10 -18.91
C PHE A 365 26.07 -3.18 -19.28
N THR A 366 26.08 -2.65 -20.51
CA THR A 366 27.12 -1.72 -20.97
C THR A 366 27.06 -0.41 -20.18
N ASP A 367 25.86 0.14 -20.00
CA ASP A 367 25.63 1.35 -19.20
C ASP A 367 26.00 1.12 -17.74
N LEU A 368 25.56 0.00 -17.16
CA LEU A 368 25.88 -0.36 -15.79
C LEU A 368 27.39 -0.52 -15.56
N ASN A 369 28.09 -1.14 -16.52
CA ASN A 369 29.54 -1.29 -16.50
C ASN A 369 30.25 0.08 -16.52
N PHE A 370 29.78 1.02 -17.35
CA PHE A 370 30.31 2.39 -17.38
C PHE A 370 30.12 3.10 -16.04
N LEU A 371 28.92 3.03 -15.46
CA LEU A 371 28.62 3.61 -14.14
C LEU A 371 29.50 3.02 -13.03
N VAL A 372 29.66 1.70 -12.99
CA VAL A 372 30.47 1.02 -11.98
C VAL A 372 31.95 1.38 -12.12
N LYS A 373 32.49 1.49 -13.35
CA LYS A 373 33.87 1.97 -13.55
C LYS A 373 34.06 3.38 -13.02
N ALA A 374 33.14 4.29 -13.35
CA ALA A 374 33.17 5.66 -12.85
C ALA A 374 33.16 5.71 -11.31
N TYR A 375 32.36 4.85 -10.67
CA TYR A 375 32.30 4.74 -9.20
C TYR A 375 33.58 4.18 -8.57
N LEU A 376 34.27 3.27 -9.26
CA LEU A 376 35.54 2.72 -8.82
C LEU A 376 36.74 3.62 -9.18
N GLY A 377 36.53 4.67 -9.98
CA GLY A 377 37.60 5.54 -10.49
C GLY A 377 38.50 4.85 -11.53
N LEU A 378 37.95 3.92 -12.31
CA LEU A 378 38.65 3.09 -13.32
C LEU A 378 38.52 3.61 -14.75
#